data_AF-A0A959Y988-F1
#
_entry.id   AF-A0A959Y988-F1
#
_cell.length_a   1.000
_cell.length_b   1.000
_cell.length_c   1.000
_cell.angle_alpha   90.00
_cell.angle_beta   90.00
_cell.angle_gamma   90.00
#
_symmetry.space_group_name_H-M   'P 1'
#
loop_
_entity.id
_entity.type
_entity.pdbx_description
1 polymer ?
#
loop_
_entity_poly.entity_id
_entity_poly.type
_entity_poly.pdbx_seq_one_letter_code
_entity_poly.pdbx_strand_id
1 'polypeptide(L)'
;GIVNGTAVIEGTDDQDSRNYYGVDLDNGETFDDNDNSGILRYVSLRHGGTNIGANNEINGLTLGSVGRGTTLEYIEVIANDDDGVEFFGGTVDLKHSMVAYCNDDYWDWDHGYSGRIQFGYGLQLPSPGSQGDNGMECDGDDNNTSNAPLSDPTVYNMTIIGRGAGDRALELKERTRGSINNSIFANFASGANFNEEAARVGADAYNEWLAGNLEVNNNIFQNCPLIASLNGAALGATQAAAFAADGNTAATVIDATLAIDPNTNVVSDAVNPVPTSGVTTTSLPPVDDFFCGANYKGAFAPGATAWTQGWTLAALQGADGSAVDCPTDINGDGTTDILDFLDLNSNFNQSCAN
;
A
#
# COMPACT_ATOMS: atom_id res chain seq x y z
N GLY A 1 14.07 11.35 11.55
CA GLY A 1 13.84 12.79 11.77
C GLY A 1 14.74 13.67 10.89
N ILE A 2 14.14 14.37 9.93
CA ILE A 2 14.82 15.33 9.03
C ILE A 2 15.30 16.55 9.85
N VAL A 3 16.59 16.89 9.78
CA VAL A 3 17.17 18.10 10.39
C VAL A 3 17.61 19.04 9.27
N ASN A 4 17.15 20.29 9.30
CA ASN A 4 17.45 21.32 8.28
C ASN A 4 17.01 20.97 6.85
N GLY A 5 15.98 20.13 6.71
CA GLY A 5 15.32 19.83 5.45
C GLY A 5 15.95 18.71 4.61
N THR A 6 17.09 18.15 5.02
CA THR A 6 17.74 17.02 4.35
C THR A 6 17.87 15.80 5.26
N ALA A 7 17.88 14.61 4.65
CA ALA A 7 18.16 13.35 5.30
C ALA A 7 18.81 12.37 4.30
N VAL A 8 19.40 11.31 4.82
CA VAL A 8 20.03 10.23 4.03
C VAL A 8 19.04 9.08 3.94
N ILE A 9 18.88 8.50 2.74
CA ILE A 9 18.07 7.29 2.58
C ILE A 9 18.65 6.21 3.48
N GLU A 10 17.80 5.56 4.26
CA GLU A 10 18.21 4.43 5.09
C GLU A 10 18.94 3.38 4.25
N GLY A 11 19.87 2.63 4.84
CA GLY A 11 20.59 1.63 4.06
C GLY A 11 21.82 2.15 3.31
N THR A 12 21.98 3.47 3.18
CA THR A 12 22.94 4.05 2.22
C THR A 12 24.10 4.80 2.89
N ASP A 13 25.19 4.99 2.13
CA ASP A 13 26.41 5.66 2.59
C ASP A 13 26.19 7.17 2.78
N ASP A 14 26.33 7.66 4.01
CA ASP A 14 26.16 9.08 4.36
C ASP A 14 27.28 9.99 3.83
N GLN A 15 28.35 9.41 3.27
CA GLN A 15 29.43 10.13 2.58
C GLN A 15 29.14 10.39 1.10
N ASP A 16 28.12 9.74 0.52
CA ASP A 16 27.75 9.93 -0.88
C ASP A 16 26.56 10.90 -0.98
N SER A 17 26.82 12.08 -1.55
CA SER A 17 25.81 13.13 -1.74
C SER A 17 24.58 12.69 -2.55
N ARG A 18 24.67 11.60 -3.32
CA ARG A 18 23.54 11.07 -4.12
C ARG A 18 22.48 10.37 -3.28
N ASN A 19 22.81 10.04 -2.03
CA ASN A 19 21.95 9.33 -1.10
C ASN A 19 21.10 10.26 -0.24
N TYR A 20 21.32 11.57 -0.36
CA TYR A 20 20.54 12.58 0.35
C TYR A 20 19.26 12.90 -0.43
N TYR A 21 18.19 13.10 0.33
CA TYR A 21 16.91 13.61 -0.17
C TYR A 21 16.45 14.81 0.66
N GLY A 22 15.45 15.53 0.15
CA GLY A 22 14.96 16.77 0.72
C GLY A 22 15.66 18.00 0.15
N VAL A 23 15.66 19.09 0.91
CA VAL A 23 16.20 20.41 0.49
C VAL A 23 17.10 20.98 1.57
N ASP A 24 18.22 21.58 1.17
CA ASP A 24 19.17 22.21 2.09
C ASP A 24 18.68 23.61 2.49
N LEU A 25 17.91 23.66 3.59
CA LEU A 25 17.35 24.91 4.11
C LEU A 25 18.45 25.86 4.61
N ASP A 26 19.60 25.34 5.05
CA ASP A 26 20.72 26.17 5.52
C ASP A 26 21.38 26.93 4.36
N ASN A 27 21.34 26.35 3.15
CA ASN A 27 21.79 26.99 1.91
C ASN A 27 20.67 27.75 1.18
N GLY A 28 19.49 27.90 1.79
CA GLY A 28 18.39 28.70 1.28
C GLY A 28 17.58 28.03 0.16
N GLU A 29 17.67 26.70 0.03
CA GLU A 29 16.78 25.94 -0.83
C GLU A 29 15.36 25.92 -0.27
N THR A 30 14.39 25.56 -1.11
CA THR A 30 12.97 25.51 -0.75
C THR A 30 12.35 24.24 -1.31
N PHE A 31 11.46 23.61 -0.55
CA PHE A 31 10.67 22.48 -1.03
C PHE A 31 9.86 22.87 -2.27
N ASP A 32 9.83 21.99 -3.27
CA ASP A 32 8.92 22.06 -4.40
C ASP A 32 8.02 20.83 -4.41
N ASP A 33 6.83 20.97 -3.83
CA ASP A 33 5.82 19.91 -3.83
C ASP A 33 5.39 19.49 -5.25
N ASN A 34 5.68 20.29 -6.28
CA ASN A 34 5.34 20.00 -7.66
C ASN A 34 6.55 19.55 -8.49
N ASP A 35 7.68 19.22 -7.84
CA ASP A 35 8.83 18.64 -8.54
C ASP A 35 8.41 17.38 -9.32
N ASN A 36 9.10 17.14 -10.43
CA ASN A 36 8.85 16.03 -11.33
C ASN A 36 10.13 15.22 -11.55
N SER A 37 10.19 14.08 -10.90
CA SER A 37 11.26 13.09 -11.01
C SER A 37 11.03 12.07 -12.14
N GLY A 38 9.96 12.22 -12.93
CA GLY A 38 9.68 11.41 -14.11
C GLY A 38 8.39 10.58 -14.04
N ILE A 39 8.39 9.45 -14.75
CA ILE A 39 7.24 8.55 -14.89
C ILE A 39 7.70 7.11 -14.68
N LEU A 40 7.07 6.41 -13.72
CA LEU A 40 7.09 4.96 -13.61
C LEU A 40 5.66 4.45 -13.87
N ARG A 41 5.52 3.67 -14.95
CA ARG A 41 4.26 3.07 -15.37
C ARG A 41 4.45 1.64 -15.86
N TYR A 42 3.67 0.69 -15.35
CA TYR A 42 3.81 -0.75 -15.62
C TYR A 42 5.23 -1.23 -15.30
N VAL A 43 5.66 -0.99 -14.07
CA VAL A 43 6.97 -1.37 -13.56
C VAL A 43 6.81 -2.52 -12.57
N SER A 44 7.67 -3.53 -12.69
CA SER A 44 7.70 -4.64 -11.75
C SER A 44 9.09 -4.76 -11.11
N LEU A 45 9.13 -4.62 -9.79
CA LEU A 45 10.29 -4.68 -8.93
C LEU A 45 10.18 -6.00 -8.14
N ARG A 46 11.13 -6.92 -8.32
CA ARG A 46 11.00 -8.28 -7.79
C ARG A 46 12.28 -8.77 -7.16
N HIS A 47 12.15 -9.49 -6.06
CA HIS A 47 13.27 -10.16 -5.38
C HIS A 47 14.38 -9.18 -5.00
N GLY A 48 13.98 -7.97 -4.60
CA GLY A 48 14.85 -6.94 -4.08
C GLY A 48 15.08 -7.09 -2.58
N GLY A 49 15.72 -6.08 -2.02
CA GLY A 49 15.90 -5.95 -0.59
C GLY A 49 16.99 -6.84 0.01
N THR A 50 17.48 -6.39 1.15
CA THR A 50 18.41 -7.12 2.01
C THR A 50 18.52 -6.36 3.32
N ASN A 51 18.62 -7.09 4.43
CA ASN A 51 19.11 -6.49 5.67
C ASN A 51 20.61 -6.20 5.54
N ILE A 52 21.01 -4.94 5.71
CA ILE A 52 22.41 -4.49 5.65
C ILE A 52 22.91 -3.92 6.99
N GLY A 53 22.04 -3.86 8.00
CA GLY A 53 22.34 -3.55 9.38
C GLY A 53 21.07 -3.57 10.23
N ALA A 54 21.19 -3.30 11.53
CA ALA A 54 20.01 -3.10 12.37
C ALA A 54 19.41 -1.73 12.05
N ASN A 55 18.15 -1.69 11.63
CA ASN A 55 17.48 -0.48 11.16
C ASN A 55 18.29 0.14 10.02
N ASN A 56 18.60 -0.71 9.04
CA ASN A 56 19.31 -0.39 7.83
C ASN A 56 19.01 -1.50 6.83
N GLU A 57 17.94 -1.31 6.07
CA GLU A 57 17.46 -2.29 5.11
C GLU A 57 17.19 -1.65 3.73
N ILE A 58 16.88 -2.46 2.71
CA ILE A 58 16.66 -1.99 1.33
C ILE A 58 15.24 -2.32 0.90
N ASN A 59 14.46 -1.29 0.61
CA ASN A 59 13.07 -1.42 0.22
C ASN A 59 12.88 -1.72 -1.27
N GLY A 60 11.69 -2.22 -1.63
CA GLY A 60 11.37 -2.55 -3.01
C GLY A 60 11.31 -1.30 -3.89
N LEU A 61 10.58 -0.29 -3.43
CA LEU A 61 10.57 1.06 -3.99
C LEU A 61 10.71 2.10 -2.87
N THR A 62 11.89 2.69 -2.76
CA THR A 62 12.14 3.82 -1.84
C THR A 62 11.90 5.16 -2.54
N LEU A 63 11.15 6.06 -1.90
CA LEU A 63 10.81 7.39 -2.44
C LEU A 63 11.19 8.48 -1.44
N GLY A 64 12.34 9.14 -1.65
CA GLY A 64 12.81 10.24 -0.81
C GLY A 64 12.42 11.62 -1.36
N SER A 65 11.53 12.33 -0.66
CA SER A 65 11.08 13.70 -1.00
C SER A 65 10.64 13.90 -2.46
N VAL A 66 9.99 12.91 -3.05
CA VAL A 66 9.53 12.98 -4.45
C VAL A 66 8.29 13.86 -4.56
N GLY A 67 8.26 14.78 -5.54
CA GLY A 67 7.17 15.73 -5.75
C GLY A 67 5.97 15.16 -6.53
N ARG A 68 4.78 15.77 -6.35
CA ARG A 68 3.51 15.38 -7.01
C ARG A 68 3.47 15.58 -8.52
N GLY A 69 4.47 16.24 -9.09
CA GLY A 69 4.65 16.31 -10.55
C GLY A 69 5.08 14.96 -11.15
N THR A 70 5.59 14.05 -10.33
CA THR A 70 6.02 12.69 -10.72
C THR A 70 4.82 11.77 -10.89
N THR A 71 4.84 10.92 -11.92
CA THR A 71 3.78 9.93 -12.15
C THR A 71 4.23 8.54 -11.69
N LEU A 72 3.58 7.99 -10.66
CA LEU A 72 3.76 6.60 -10.22
C LEU A 72 2.43 5.86 -10.34
N GLU A 73 2.33 4.95 -11.32
CA GLU A 73 1.14 4.12 -11.43
C GLU A 73 1.38 2.75 -12.05
N TYR A 74 0.54 1.76 -11.73
CA TYR A 74 0.74 0.36 -12.18
C TYR A 74 2.16 -0.12 -11.82
N ILE A 75 2.46 -0.09 -10.52
CA ILE A 75 3.72 -0.56 -9.96
C ILE A 75 3.46 -1.86 -9.22
N GLU A 76 4.28 -2.88 -9.46
CA GLU A 76 4.27 -4.15 -8.74
C GLU A 76 5.59 -4.29 -7.97
N VAL A 77 5.51 -4.61 -6.69
CA VAL A 77 6.64 -5.03 -5.86
C VAL A 77 6.39 -6.43 -5.34
N ILE A 78 7.32 -7.36 -5.58
CA ILE A 78 7.18 -8.76 -5.14
C ILE A 78 8.41 -9.29 -4.44
N ALA A 79 8.17 -9.94 -3.30
CA ALA A 79 9.16 -10.70 -2.55
C ALA A 79 10.42 -9.87 -2.27
N ASN A 80 10.22 -8.63 -1.81
CA ASN A 80 11.28 -7.82 -1.23
C ASN A 80 11.63 -8.35 0.16
N ASP A 81 12.91 -8.31 0.54
CA ASP A 81 13.38 -8.79 1.86
C ASP A 81 13.03 -7.83 3.02
N ASP A 82 12.41 -6.71 2.68
CA ASP A 82 12.05 -5.57 3.53
C ASP A 82 10.72 -4.97 3.00
N ASP A 83 10.44 -3.68 3.18
CA ASP A 83 9.18 -3.09 2.72
C ASP A 83 8.95 -3.18 1.22
N GLY A 84 7.67 -3.19 0.85
CA GLY A 84 7.25 -3.07 -0.55
C GLY A 84 7.53 -1.69 -1.11
N VAL A 85 6.86 -0.68 -0.57
CA VAL A 85 7.01 0.72 -0.95
C VAL A 85 7.18 1.53 0.31
N GLU A 86 8.24 2.34 0.37
CA GLU A 86 8.52 3.19 1.51
C GLU A 86 8.68 4.64 1.07
N PHE A 87 7.97 5.53 1.74
CA PHE A 87 8.00 6.97 1.49
C PHE A 87 8.75 7.69 2.61
N PHE A 88 9.87 8.33 2.25
CA PHE A 88 10.56 9.25 3.13
C PHE A 88 10.23 10.69 2.74
N GLY A 89 9.14 11.21 3.28
CA GLY A 89 8.65 12.55 2.95
C GLY A 89 8.17 12.69 1.50
N GLY A 90 7.95 13.94 1.08
CA GLY A 90 7.50 14.26 -0.27
C GLY A 90 5.98 14.24 -0.43
N THR A 91 5.53 14.43 -1.67
CA THR A 91 4.13 14.65 -2.03
C THR A 91 3.69 13.84 -3.25
N VAL A 92 4.56 12.94 -3.75
CA VAL A 92 4.26 12.09 -4.90
C VAL A 92 2.98 11.29 -4.67
N ASP A 93 2.17 11.18 -5.71
CA ASP A 93 0.97 10.35 -5.65
C ASP A 93 1.24 8.96 -6.27
N LEU A 94 0.64 7.90 -5.70
CA LEU A 94 0.77 6.52 -6.16
C LEU A 94 -0.60 5.89 -6.46
N LYS A 95 -0.84 5.51 -7.73
CA LYS A 95 -2.11 4.89 -8.13
C LYS A 95 -1.92 3.49 -8.71
N HIS A 96 -2.77 2.52 -8.35
CA HIS A 96 -2.65 1.14 -8.85
C HIS A 96 -1.29 0.52 -8.52
N SER A 97 -1.04 0.28 -7.24
CA SER A 97 0.18 -0.39 -6.76
C SER A 97 -0.13 -1.76 -6.19
N MET A 98 0.62 -2.77 -6.58
CA MET A 98 0.54 -4.11 -6.02
C MET A 98 1.80 -4.40 -5.21
N VAL A 99 1.64 -4.88 -3.99
CA VAL A 99 2.74 -5.37 -3.15
C VAL A 99 2.39 -6.78 -2.70
N ALA A 100 3.27 -7.73 -2.94
CA ALA A 100 3.01 -9.10 -2.52
C ALA A 100 4.27 -9.80 -2.04
N TYR A 101 4.11 -10.57 -0.98
CA TYR A 101 5.14 -11.49 -0.48
C TYR A 101 6.40 -10.82 0.05
N CYS A 102 6.37 -9.51 0.28
CA CYS A 102 7.42 -8.77 0.98
C CYS A 102 7.56 -9.25 2.42
N ASN A 103 8.76 -9.09 2.96
CA ASN A 103 9.14 -9.65 4.25
C ASN A 103 8.84 -8.72 5.42
N ASP A 104 8.57 -7.44 5.14
CA ASP A 104 8.16 -6.42 6.10
C ASP A 104 6.86 -5.71 5.66
N ASP A 105 6.75 -4.39 5.82
CA ASP A 105 5.53 -3.64 5.56
C ASP A 105 5.24 -3.46 4.07
N TYR A 106 3.96 -3.36 3.70
CA TYR A 106 3.62 -3.33 2.27
C TYR A 106 3.68 -1.90 1.73
N TRP A 107 3.16 -0.97 2.53
CA TRP A 107 3.37 0.45 2.37
C TRP A 107 3.81 1.02 3.71
N ASP A 108 4.97 1.64 3.72
CA ASP A 108 5.49 2.40 4.84
C ASP A 108 5.54 3.88 4.45
N TRP A 109 5.17 4.78 5.37
CA TRP A 109 5.59 6.16 5.27
C TRP A 109 6.18 6.69 6.57
N ASP A 110 7.18 7.55 6.40
CA ASP A 110 7.77 8.37 7.45
C ASP A 110 8.16 9.76 6.89
N HIS A 111 8.73 10.59 7.75
CA HIS A 111 9.48 11.79 7.42
C HIS A 111 8.66 12.84 6.66
N GLY A 112 7.36 12.93 6.94
CA GLY A 112 6.53 14.01 6.45
C GLY A 112 5.85 13.75 5.11
N TYR A 113 5.63 12.48 4.75
CA TYR A 113 4.96 12.15 3.49
C TYR A 113 3.52 12.68 3.49
N SER A 114 3.14 13.41 2.44
CA SER A 114 1.83 14.07 2.31
C SER A 114 1.23 13.92 0.91
N GLY A 115 1.58 12.81 0.25
CA GLY A 115 1.04 12.42 -1.05
C GLY A 115 -0.33 11.73 -0.97
N ARG A 116 -0.81 11.27 -2.12
CA ARG A 116 -2.09 10.57 -2.27
C ARG A 116 -1.89 9.14 -2.76
N ILE A 117 -2.66 8.19 -2.24
CA ILE A 117 -2.63 6.79 -2.68
C ILE A 117 -4.04 6.35 -3.06
N GLN A 118 -4.21 5.72 -4.23
CA GLN A 118 -5.48 5.11 -4.62
C GLN A 118 -5.30 3.75 -5.32
N PHE A 119 -6.12 2.76 -4.96
CA PHE A 119 -6.12 1.42 -5.54
C PHE A 119 -4.85 0.60 -5.28
N GLY A 120 -4.47 0.43 -4.01
CA GLY A 120 -3.38 -0.47 -3.63
C GLY A 120 -3.86 -1.90 -3.34
N TYR A 121 -3.15 -2.92 -3.84
CA TYR A 121 -3.45 -4.33 -3.58
C TYR A 121 -2.28 -5.04 -2.88
N GLY A 122 -2.53 -5.52 -1.66
CA GLY A 122 -1.55 -6.24 -0.84
C GLY A 122 -1.91 -7.71 -0.64
N LEU A 123 -0.94 -8.61 -0.76
CA LEU A 123 -1.10 -10.04 -0.48
C LEU A 123 0.11 -10.66 0.25
N GLN A 124 -0.06 -11.01 1.53
CA GLN A 124 0.90 -11.78 2.32
C GLN A 124 0.87 -13.27 1.99
N LEU A 125 2.05 -13.91 2.00
CA LEU A 125 2.16 -15.36 1.84
C LEU A 125 1.73 -16.08 3.13
N PRO A 126 0.91 -17.15 3.01
CA PRO A 126 0.56 -18.01 4.14
C PRO A 126 1.72 -18.99 4.42
N SER A 127 2.88 -18.47 4.85
CA SER A 127 4.06 -19.25 5.20
C SER A 127 4.28 -19.30 6.72
N PRO A 128 4.75 -20.43 7.30
CA PRO A 128 5.07 -20.52 8.72
C PRO A 128 6.38 -19.80 9.15
N GLY A 129 7.00 -19.01 8.25
CA GLY A 129 8.20 -18.21 8.53
C GLY A 129 7.90 -16.75 8.93
N SER A 130 8.94 -15.97 9.27
CA SER A 130 8.86 -14.51 9.40
C SER A 130 8.78 -13.90 7.99
N GLN A 131 7.58 -13.54 7.54
CA GLN A 131 7.37 -12.94 6.22
C GLN A 131 6.16 -12.02 6.23
N GLY A 132 6.42 -10.74 6.05
CA GLY A 132 5.50 -9.63 6.31
C GLY A 132 5.52 -9.24 7.78
N ASP A 133 5.25 -7.97 8.05
CA ASP A 133 4.84 -7.45 9.36
C ASP A 133 3.44 -6.85 9.25
N ASN A 134 3.28 -5.63 8.73
CA ASN A 134 1.99 -4.97 8.63
C ASN A 134 1.53 -4.80 7.17
N GLY A 135 0.22 -4.57 7.03
CA GLY A 135 -0.33 -4.14 5.75
C GLY A 135 0.14 -2.72 5.40
N MET A 136 0.19 -1.85 6.40
CA MET A 136 0.77 -0.52 6.28
C MET A 136 1.39 -0.14 7.62
N GLU A 137 2.60 0.41 7.61
CA GLU A 137 3.19 1.13 8.73
C GLU A 137 3.17 2.64 8.42
N CYS A 138 2.85 3.44 9.43
CA CYS A 138 2.48 4.83 9.23
C CYS A 138 3.07 5.70 10.33
N ASP A 139 4.22 6.31 10.08
CA ASP A 139 4.91 7.21 11.01
C ASP A 139 4.86 8.68 10.53
N GLY A 140 4.86 9.62 11.48
CA GLY A 140 4.99 11.05 11.23
C GLY A 140 6.40 11.60 11.43
N ASP A 141 7.12 11.09 12.45
CA ASP A 141 8.50 11.40 12.80
C ASP A 141 8.99 10.44 13.90
N ASP A 142 9.71 9.41 13.47
CA ASP A 142 10.26 8.30 14.26
C ASP A 142 10.95 8.74 15.58
N ASN A 143 11.61 9.90 15.54
CA ASN A 143 12.39 10.45 16.66
C ASN A 143 11.60 11.38 17.59
N ASN A 144 10.29 11.55 17.37
CA ASN A 144 9.42 12.41 18.17
C ASN A 144 9.95 13.85 18.33
N THR A 145 10.68 14.38 17.34
CA THR A 145 11.36 15.69 17.40
C THR A 145 10.43 16.89 17.24
N SER A 146 9.19 16.67 16.80
CA SER A 146 8.21 17.71 16.42
C SER A 146 8.63 18.53 15.20
N ASN A 147 9.57 18.01 14.41
CA ASN A 147 10.00 18.66 13.19
C ASN A 147 8.88 18.57 12.15
N ALA A 148 8.60 19.69 11.48
CA ALA A 148 7.68 19.74 10.36
C ALA A 148 8.46 19.50 9.04
N PRO A 149 7.81 18.97 7.99
CA PRO A 149 6.42 18.50 7.97
C PRO A 149 6.22 17.17 8.71
N LEU A 150 5.02 16.97 9.28
CA LEU A 150 4.57 15.66 9.77
C LEU A 150 3.82 14.96 8.64
N SER A 151 3.85 13.62 8.61
CA SER A 151 3.16 12.84 7.58
C SER A 151 1.65 13.09 7.65
N ASP A 152 1.05 13.41 6.51
CA ASP A 152 -0.38 13.72 6.35
C ASP A 152 -0.90 13.22 4.98
N PRO A 153 -0.78 11.92 4.66
CA PRO A 153 -1.20 11.38 3.37
C PRO A 153 -2.72 11.16 3.29
N THR A 154 -3.26 11.13 2.08
CA THR A 154 -4.65 10.73 1.84
C THR A 154 -4.71 9.44 1.04
N VAL A 155 -5.31 8.41 1.61
CA VAL A 155 -5.38 7.06 1.05
C VAL A 155 -6.84 6.67 0.82
N TYR A 156 -7.11 6.12 -0.37
CA TYR A 156 -8.41 5.56 -0.73
C TYR A 156 -8.25 4.18 -1.38
N ASN A 157 -9.25 3.32 -1.19
CA ASN A 157 -9.42 2.13 -2.01
C ASN A 157 -8.25 1.12 -1.93
N MET A 158 -7.79 0.77 -0.73
CA MET A 158 -6.82 -0.33 -0.56
C MET A 158 -7.56 -1.66 -0.41
N THR A 159 -7.00 -2.75 -0.94
CA THR A 159 -7.36 -4.13 -0.56
C THR A 159 -6.09 -4.81 -0.08
N ILE A 160 -5.95 -5.13 1.21
CA ILE A 160 -4.76 -5.80 1.74
C ILE A 160 -5.17 -7.08 2.46
N ILE A 161 -4.52 -8.17 2.12
CA ILE A 161 -4.83 -9.51 2.64
C ILE A 161 -3.60 -10.03 3.37
N GLY A 162 -3.73 -10.16 4.68
CA GLY A 162 -2.71 -10.71 5.56
C GLY A 162 -2.76 -12.23 5.68
N ARG A 163 -1.83 -12.77 6.48
CA ARG A 163 -1.71 -14.22 6.79
C ARG A 163 -2.33 -14.62 8.14
N GLY A 164 -2.88 -13.66 8.89
CA GLY A 164 -3.67 -13.86 10.11
C GLY A 164 -2.89 -14.04 11.42
N ALA A 165 -1.55 -13.98 11.41
CA ALA A 165 -0.72 -14.23 12.59
C ALA A 165 0.23 -13.06 12.86
N GLY A 166 0.19 -12.47 14.07
CA GLY A 166 1.14 -11.45 14.55
C GLY A 166 0.94 -10.04 13.98
N ASP A 167 0.48 -9.98 12.75
CA ASP A 167 0.48 -8.82 11.86
C ASP A 167 -0.74 -7.90 12.05
N ARG A 168 -0.57 -6.59 11.81
CA ARG A 168 -1.67 -5.60 11.79
C ARG A 168 -1.99 -5.17 10.37
N ALA A 169 -3.26 -4.82 10.12
CA ALA A 169 -3.61 -4.23 8.83
C ALA A 169 -3.03 -2.84 8.68
N LEU A 170 -3.11 -2.03 9.74
CA LEU A 170 -2.56 -0.68 9.83
C LEU A 170 -1.85 -0.55 11.18
N GLU A 171 -0.55 -0.31 11.16
CA GLU A 171 0.25 0.07 12.32
C GLU A 171 0.43 1.59 12.30
N LEU A 172 -0.36 2.28 13.12
CA LEU A 172 -0.39 3.74 13.15
C LEU A 172 0.53 4.22 14.28
N LYS A 173 1.63 4.82 13.87
CA LYS A 173 2.75 5.21 14.71
C LYS A 173 2.79 6.72 14.96
N GLU A 174 3.84 7.13 15.65
CA GLU A 174 3.98 8.43 16.28
C GLU A 174 3.73 9.60 15.33
N ARG A 175 2.90 10.55 15.76
CA ARG A 175 2.55 11.76 15.00
C ARG A 175 2.03 11.59 13.57
N THR A 176 1.72 10.37 13.14
CA THR A 176 1.14 10.17 11.81
C THR A 176 -0.24 10.83 11.75
N ARG A 177 -0.50 11.57 10.67
CA ARG A 177 -1.79 12.19 10.36
C ARG A 177 -2.32 11.61 9.04
N GLY A 178 -3.32 12.27 8.48
CA GLY A 178 -3.88 11.89 7.20
C GLY A 178 -5.09 11.00 7.35
N SER A 179 -5.47 10.35 6.25
CA SER A 179 -6.69 9.54 6.23
C SER A 179 -6.57 8.27 5.40
N ILE A 180 -7.15 7.18 5.91
CA ILE A 180 -7.23 5.89 5.23
C ILE A 180 -8.70 5.52 5.07
N ASN A 181 -9.16 5.55 3.83
CA ASN A 181 -10.58 5.57 3.50
C ASN A 181 -10.98 4.46 2.54
N ASN A 182 -12.24 4.01 2.63
CA ASN A 182 -12.87 3.13 1.63
C ASN A 182 -12.03 1.89 1.27
N SER A 183 -11.40 1.26 2.26
CA SER A 183 -10.48 0.14 2.06
C SER A 183 -11.02 -1.17 2.62
N ILE A 184 -10.44 -2.28 2.20
CA ILE A 184 -10.71 -3.64 2.67
C ILE A 184 -9.41 -4.22 3.22
N PHE A 185 -9.42 -4.60 4.48
CA PHE A 185 -8.31 -5.29 5.13
C PHE A 185 -8.81 -6.67 5.56
N ALA A 186 -8.11 -7.73 5.16
CA ALA A 186 -8.53 -9.09 5.44
C ALA A 186 -7.43 -9.91 6.10
N ASN A 187 -7.81 -10.83 7.00
CA ASN A 187 -6.91 -11.81 7.60
C ASN A 187 -5.70 -11.18 8.33
N PHE A 188 -5.94 -10.23 9.21
CA PHE A 188 -4.91 -9.70 10.13
C PHE A 188 -5.26 -10.03 11.58
N ALA A 189 -4.25 -10.10 12.45
CA ALA A 189 -4.48 -10.33 13.89
C ALA A 189 -5.16 -9.12 14.54
N SER A 190 -4.84 -7.92 14.06
CA SER A 190 -5.55 -6.67 14.36
C SER A 190 -5.79 -5.85 13.09
N GLY A 191 -6.88 -5.09 13.04
CA GLY A 191 -7.17 -4.12 11.99
C GLY A 191 -6.30 -2.88 12.15
N ALA A 192 -6.90 -1.77 12.56
CA ALA A 192 -6.16 -0.53 12.85
C ALA A 192 -5.59 -0.53 14.27
N ASN A 193 -4.27 -0.62 14.42
CA ASN A 193 -3.60 -0.45 15.71
C ASN A 193 -3.12 1.00 15.87
N PHE A 194 -3.64 1.69 16.88
CA PHE A 194 -3.17 3.01 17.27
C PHE A 194 -2.14 2.85 18.38
N ASN A 195 -0.93 3.39 18.18
CA ASN A 195 0.07 3.45 19.23
C ASN A 195 -0.17 4.64 20.17
N GLU A 196 0.12 4.42 21.46
CA GLU A 196 0.17 5.40 22.54
C GLU A 196 1.29 5.01 23.50
N GLU A 197 2.46 5.62 23.33
CA GLU A 197 3.61 5.33 24.18
C GLU A 197 3.59 6.23 25.41
N ALA A 198 3.71 5.62 26.60
CA ALA A 198 3.78 6.39 27.85
C ALA A 198 4.97 7.37 27.90
N ALA A 199 6.02 7.13 27.11
CA ALA A 199 7.18 8.01 26.98
C ALA A 199 6.92 9.24 26.08
N ARG A 200 5.85 9.23 25.28
CA ARG A 200 5.56 10.21 24.21
C ARG A 200 4.19 10.89 24.39
N VAL A 201 3.89 11.29 25.62
CA VAL A 201 2.58 11.85 26.02
C VAL A 201 2.10 12.97 25.09
N GLY A 202 1.00 12.73 24.37
CA GLY A 202 0.29 13.73 23.58
C GLY A 202 0.79 13.89 22.14
N ALA A 203 1.62 12.97 21.65
CA ALA A 203 2.24 13.03 20.33
C ALA A 203 2.17 11.71 19.54
N ASP A 204 1.29 10.79 19.91
CA ASP A 204 1.16 9.50 19.23
C ASP A 204 -0.06 9.45 18.30
N ALA A 205 -0.12 8.42 17.43
CA ALA A 205 -1.26 8.18 16.53
C ALA A 205 -2.60 8.23 17.27
N TYR A 206 -2.69 7.66 18.48
CA TYR A 206 -3.92 7.71 19.25
C TYR A 206 -4.36 9.15 19.58
N ASN A 207 -3.42 10.05 19.86
CA ASN A 207 -3.72 11.45 20.12
C ASN A 207 -4.13 12.20 18.84
N GLU A 208 -3.45 11.95 17.72
CA GLU A 208 -3.81 12.51 16.42
C GLU A 208 -5.20 12.02 15.96
N TRP A 209 -5.57 10.76 16.25
CA TRP A 209 -6.91 10.23 16.02
C TRP A 209 -7.98 10.93 16.87
N LEU A 210 -7.75 11.08 18.18
CA LEU A 210 -8.67 11.79 19.06
C LEU A 210 -8.83 13.27 18.70
N ALA A 211 -7.81 13.87 18.09
CA ALA A 211 -7.83 15.26 17.60
C ALA A 211 -8.53 15.40 16.24
N GLY A 212 -8.76 14.30 15.51
CA GLY A 212 -9.30 14.30 14.15
C GLY A 212 -8.27 14.67 13.07
N ASN A 213 -6.97 14.56 13.37
CA ASN A 213 -5.90 14.77 12.40
C ASN A 213 -5.50 13.46 11.69
N LEU A 214 -5.75 12.32 12.34
CA LEU A 214 -5.62 10.99 11.75
C LEU A 214 -7.00 10.35 11.66
N GLU A 215 -7.39 9.92 10.47
CA GLU A 215 -8.72 9.36 10.23
C GLU A 215 -8.64 7.97 9.59
N VAL A 216 -9.39 7.01 10.13
CA VAL A 216 -9.57 5.69 9.53
C VAL A 216 -11.05 5.54 9.24
N ASN A 217 -11.47 5.78 8.00
CA ASN A 217 -12.88 5.95 7.68
C ASN A 217 -13.40 4.90 6.73
N ASN A 218 -14.62 4.44 7.00
CA ASN A 218 -15.43 3.68 6.07
C ASN A 218 -14.73 2.42 5.51
N ASN A 219 -13.90 1.76 6.32
CA ASN A 219 -13.17 0.56 5.92
C ASN A 219 -13.92 -0.73 6.27
N ILE A 220 -13.57 -1.84 5.62
CA ILE A 220 -14.05 -3.18 5.96
C ILE A 220 -12.88 -3.98 6.50
N PHE A 221 -13.06 -4.60 7.66
CA PHE A 221 -12.11 -5.49 8.30
C PHE A 221 -12.66 -6.92 8.28
N GLN A 222 -12.20 -7.73 7.35
CA GLN A 222 -12.60 -9.12 7.17
C GLN A 222 -11.68 -10.04 7.99
N ASN A 223 -12.23 -10.92 8.82
CA ASN A 223 -11.45 -11.88 9.60
C ASN A 223 -10.37 -11.24 10.50
N CYS A 224 -10.58 -10.00 10.95
CA CYS A 224 -9.77 -9.36 11.98
C CYS A 224 -10.46 -9.51 13.34
N PRO A 225 -9.89 -10.26 14.30
CA PRO A 225 -10.49 -10.44 15.63
C PRO A 225 -10.75 -9.12 16.36
N LEU A 226 -9.83 -8.16 16.18
CA LEU A 226 -10.00 -6.76 16.56
C LEU A 226 -9.97 -5.94 15.29
N ILE A 227 -11.04 -5.19 14.97
CA ILE A 227 -11.01 -4.27 13.81
C ILE A 227 -10.22 -3.00 14.11
N ALA A 228 -10.04 -2.70 15.40
CA ALA A 228 -9.14 -1.67 15.88
C ALA A 228 -8.62 -2.02 17.29
N SER A 229 -7.40 -1.56 17.59
CA SER A 229 -6.72 -1.75 18.87
C SER A 229 -5.98 -0.49 19.30
N LEU A 230 -5.68 -0.39 20.60
CA LEU A 230 -4.77 0.58 21.19
C LEU A 230 -3.61 -0.19 21.80
N ASN A 231 -2.38 0.00 21.30
CA ASN A 231 -1.20 -0.77 21.70
C ASN A 231 -1.44 -2.30 21.69
N GLY A 232 -2.09 -2.79 20.64
CA GLY A 232 -2.45 -4.20 20.46
C GLY A 232 -3.58 -4.73 21.36
N ALA A 233 -4.15 -3.90 22.25
CA ALA A 233 -5.27 -4.25 23.11
C ALA A 233 -6.61 -3.76 22.52
N ALA A 234 -7.70 -4.45 22.85
CA ALA A 234 -9.04 -4.04 22.43
C ALA A 234 -9.38 -2.62 22.91
N LEU A 235 -9.98 -1.81 22.03
CA LEU A 235 -10.44 -0.47 22.36
C LEU A 235 -11.50 -0.48 23.48
N GLY A 236 -11.50 0.59 24.30
CA GLY A 236 -12.58 0.89 25.22
C GLY A 236 -13.91 1.13 24.49
N ALA A 237 -15.04 0.98 25.18
CA ALA A 237 -16.37 1.03 24.55
C ALA A 237 -16.66 2.35 23.81
N THR A 238 -16.17 3.49 24.33
CA THR A 238 -16.32 4.80 23.68
C THR A 238 -15.51 4.88 22.39
N GLN A 239 -14.25 4.47 22.42
CA GLN A 239 -13.36 4.45 21.26
C GLN A 239 -13.88 3.49 20.19
N ALA A 240 -14.32 2.29 20.58
CA ALA A 240 -14.91 1.33 19.66
C ALA A 240 -16.19 1.87 19.00
N ALA A 241 -17.02 2.62 19.73
CA ALA A 241 -18.21 3.26 19.17
C ALA A 241 -17.87 4.40 18.21
N ALA A 242 -16.82 5.20 18.50
CA ALA A 242 -16.33 6.23 17.60
C ALA A 242 -15.79 5.63 16.30
N PHE A 243 -14.92 4.63 16.40
CA PHE A 243 -14.37 3.93 15.23
C PHE A 243 -15.46 3.30 14.35
N ALA A 244 -16.53 2.78 14.95
CA ALA A 244 -17.68 2.28 14.21
C ALA A 244 -18.52 3.41 13.58
N ALA A 245 -18.63 4.57 14.24
CA ALA A 245 -19.34 5.74 13.72
C ALA A 245 -18.65 6.35 12.49
N ASP A 246 -17.33 6.17 12.37
CA ASP A 246 -16.54 6.52 11.18
C ASP A 246 -16.82 5.58 9.98
N GLY A 247 -17.73 4.61 10.14
CA GLY A 247 -18.18 3.71 9.08
C GLY A 247 -17.34 2.45 8.92
N ASN A 248 -16.44 2.17 9.87
CA ASN A 248 -15.65 0.94 9.88
C ASN A 248 -16.50 -0.25 10.32
N THR A 249 -16.39 -1.36 9.57
CA THR A 249 -17.24 -2.54 9.79
C THR A 249 -16.46 -3.84 9.71
N ALA A 250 -16.85 -4.82 10.50
CA ALA A 250 -16.43 -6.21 10.31
C ALA A 250 -17.37 -6.91 9.33
N ALA A 251 -16.88 -7.33 8.16
CA ALA A 251 -17.69 -8.01 7.15
C ALA A 251 -16.83 -8.90 6.25
N THR A 252 -17.43 -9.97 5.73
CA THR A 252 -16.81 -10.84 4.71
C THR A 252 -17.32 -10.44 3.32
N VAL A 253 -16.43 -9.92 2.47
CA VAL A 253 -16.76 -9.34 1.16
C VAL A 253 -15.88 -9.82 0.00
N ILE A 254 -14.74 -10.44 0.30
CA ILE A 254 -13.79 -11.00 -0.68
C ILE A 254 -13.43 -12.44 -0.33
N ASP A 255 -12.90 -13.19 -1.30
CA ASP A 255 -12.23 -14.45 -1.01
C ASP A 255 -10.77 -14.17 -0.67
N ALA A 256 -10.46 -14.18 0.62
CA ALA A 256 -9.13 -13.91 1.13
C ALA A 256 -8.32 -15.18 1.40
N THR A 257 -8.74 -16.33 0.87
CA THR A 257 -8.08 -17.62 1.10
C THR A 257 -6.97 -17.83 0.08
N LEU A 258 -5.73 -17.92 0.53
CA LEU A 258 -4.60 -18.36 -0.28
C LEU A 258 -4.12 -19.72 0.24
N ALA A 259 -4.03 -20.73 -0.62
CA ALA A 259 -3.37 -21.98 -0.31
C ALA A 259 -2.29 -22.28 -1.35
N ILE A 260 -1.03 -22.12 -0.95
CA ILE A 260 0.16 -22.37 -1.76
C ILE A 260 1.08 -23.37 -1.04
N ASP A 261 1.63 -24.34 -1.78
CA ASP A 261 2.66 -25.24 -1.25
C ASP A 261 4.02 -24.51 -1.21
N PRO A 262 4.62 -24.28 -0.03
CA PRO A 262 5.85 -23.51 0.11
C PRO A 262 7.08 -24.21 -0.49
N ASN A 263 7.00 -25.50 -0.84
CA ASN A 263 8.12 -26.24 -1.46
C ASN A 263 8.03 -26.27 -2.98
N THR A 264 6.81 -26.24 -3.53
CA THR A 264 6.58 -26.39 -4.97
C THR A 264 6.04 -25.12 -5.63
N ASN A 265 5.65 -24.12 -4.83
CA ASN A 265 4.94 -22.90 -5.24
C ASN A 265 3.63 -23.18 -6.00
N VAL A 266 3.07 -24.38 -5.85
CA VAL A 266 1.79 -24.73 -6.47
C VAL A 266 0.68 -24.07 -5.67
N VAL A 267 -0.07 -23.18 -6.32
CA VAL A 267 -1.31 -22.61 -5.80
C VAL A 267 -2.43 -23.62 -5.98
N SER A 268 -3.03 -24.01 -4.87
CA SER A 268 -4.17 -24.94 -4.80
C SER A 268 -5.50 -24.25 -4.51
N ASP A 269 -5.44 -23.04 -3.96
CA ASP A 269 -6.56 -22.14 -3.75
C ASP A 269 -6.06 -20.70 -3.95
N ALA A 270 -6.64 -20.00 -4.91
CA ALA A 270 -6.22 -18.67 -5.31
C ALA A 270 -7.11 -17.63 -4.64
N VAL A 271 -6.51 -16.53 -4.20
CA VAL A 271 -7.27 -15.41 -3.65
C VAL A 271 -8.12 -14.78 -4.75
N ASN A 272 -9.34 -14.37 -4.42
CA ASN A 272 -10.12 -13.46 -5.26
C ASN A 272 -10.34 -12.15 -4.49
N PRO A 273 -9.52 -11.12 -4.75
CA PRO A 273 -9.58 -9.87 -4.03
C PRO A 273 -10.69 -8.94 -4.56
N VAL A 274 -11.40 -9.36 -5.62
CA VAL A 274 -12.50 -8.59 -6.23
C VAL A 274 -13.80 -8.87 -5.48
N PRO A 275 -14.38 -7.88 -4.79
CA PRO A 275 -15.65 -8.07 -4.12
C PRO A 275 -16.78 -8.25 -5.14
N THR A 276 -17.81 -9.02 -4.80
CA THR A 276 -19.01 -9.15 -5.65
C THR A 276 -20.15 -8.23 -5.21
N SER A 277 -20.22 -7.92 -3.91
CA SER A 277 -21.25 -7.07 -3.31
C SER A 277 -20.80 -6.59 -1.92
N GLY A 278 -21.63 -5.78 -1.24
CA GLY A 278 -21.39 -5.39 0.16
C GLY A 278 -20.36 -4.28 0.37
N VAL A 279 -19.79 -3.73 -0.71
CA VAL A 279 -18.73 -2.73 -0.65
C VAL A 279 -19.14 -1.35 -1.19
N THR A 280 -20.38 -1.17 -1.66
CA THR A 280 -20.85 0.12 -2.19
C THR A 280 -20.82 1.21 -1.11
N THR A 281 -20.39 2.42 -1.49
CA THR A 281 -20.33 3.58 -0.59
C THR A 281 -20.80 4.86 -1.30
N THR A 282 -21.35 5.79 -0.52
CA THR A 282 -21.67 7.16 -0.94
C THR A 282 -20.65 8.19 -0.45
N SER A 283 -19.74 7.80 0.44
CA SER A 283 -18.57 8.59 0.85
C SER A 283 -17.49 8.37 -0.20
N LEU A 284 -17.46 9.21 -1.22
CA LEU A 284 -16.59 9.04 -2.38
C LEU A 284 -15.24 9.73 -2.16
N PRO A 285 -14.15 9.19 -2.73
CA PRO A 285 -12.96 9.99 -2.95
C PRO A 285 -13.31 11.28 -3.71
N PRO A 286 -12.53 12.37 -3.53
CA PRO A 286 -12.62 13.52 -4.41
C PRO A 286 -12.51 13.12 -5.88
N VAL A 287 -13.05 13.95 -6.77
CA VAL A 287 -12.83 13.80 -8.22
C VAL A 287 -11.93 14.94 -8.64
N ASP A 288 -10.64 14.65 -8.80
CA ASP A 288 -9.61 15.62 -9.16
C ASP A 288 -8.61 15.05 -10.17
N ASP A 289 -7.41 15.63 -10.25
CA ASP A 289 -6.35 15.20 -11.16
C ASP A 289 -5.74 13.83 -10.81
N PHE A 290 -5.96 13.35 -9.59
CA PHE A 290 -5.50 12.06 -9.10
C PHE A 290 -6.66 11.17 -8.66
N PHE A 291 -7.46 11.55 -7.67
CA PHE A 291 -8.53 10.67 -7.19
C PHE A 291 -9.63 10.53 -8.23
N CYS A 292 -10.09 9.29 -8.41
CA CYS A 292 -11.37 9.03 -9.03
C CYS A 292 -12.42 8.73 -7.96
N GLY A 293 -13.66 9.21 -8.17
CA GLY A 293 -14.76 9.06 -7.22
C GLY A 293 -15.35 7.64 -7.19
N ALA A 294 -14.51 6.65 -6.87
CA ALA A 294 -14.90 5.26 -6.74
C ALA A 294 -16.01 5.11 -5.69
N ASN A 295 -17.14 4.55 -6.10
CA ASN A 295 -18.33 4.35 -5.26
C ASN A 295 -18.35 2.98 -4.57
N TYR A 296 -17.17 2.44 -4.32
CA TYR A 296 -16.95 1.16 -3.66
C TYR A 296 -15.74 1.23 -2.74
N LYS A 297 -15.69 0.31 -1.78
CA LYS A 297 -14.54 0.05 -0.92
C LYS A 297 -13.64 -1.00 -1.57
N GLY A 298 -12.34 -0.89 -1.34
CA GLY A 298 -11.32 -1.80 -1.88
C GLY A 298 -10.71 -1.33 -3.19
N ALA A 299 -9.64 -2.00 -3.59
CA ALA A 299 -8.83 -1.70 -4.76
C ALA A 299 -9.49 -2.06 -6.10
N PHE A 300 -10.54 -2.87 -6.06
CA PHE A 300 -11.16 -3.45 -7.25
C PHE A 300 -12.64 -3.12 -7.33
N ALA A 301 -13.07 -2.70 -8.52
CA ALA A 301 -14.48 -2.44 -8.78
C ALA A 301 -15.30 -3.75 -8.65
N PRO A 302 -16.49 -3.74 -8.01
CA PRO A 302 -17.20 -4.96 -7.71
C PRO A 302 -17.61 -5.73 -8.97
N GLY A 303 -17.23 -7.01 -9.05
CA GLY A 303 -17.48 -7.89 -10.19
C GLY A 303 -16.81 -7.48 -11.50
N ALA A 304 -15.88 -6.51 -11.47
CA ALA A 304 -15.10 -6.11 -12.63
C ALA A 304 -13.82 -6.95 -12.74
N THR A 305 -13.21 -6.91 -13.92
CA THR A 305 -11.84 -7.39 -14.12
C THR A 305 -10.87 -6.60 -13.25
N ALA A 306 -9.96 -7.28 -12.56
CA ALA A 306 -8.94 -6.61 -11.75
C ALA A 306 -7.91 -5.88 -12.62
N TRP A 307 -7.45 -4.71 -12.16
CA TRP A 307 -6.42 -3.93 -12.86
C TRP A 307 -5.02 -4.60 -12.82
N THR A 308 -4.84 -5.63 -11.98
CA THR A 308 -3.64 -6.49 -11.91
C THR A 308 -3.56 -7.47 -13.09
N GLN A 309 -4.66 -7.68 -13.82
CA GLN A 309 -4.73 -8.69 -14.86
C GLN A 309 -3.70 -8.45 -15.97
N GLY A 310 -2.99 -9.51 -16.35
CA GLY A 310 -2.20 -9.57 -17.59
C GLY A 310 -0.79 -9.00 -17.50
N TRP A 311 -0.36 -8.49 -16.33
CA TRP A 311 0.99 -7.95 -16.17
C TRP A 311 1.67 -8.25 -14.83
N THR A 312 0.91 -8.54 -13.77
CA THR A 312 1.47 -8.89 -12.45
C THR A 312 1.92 -10.35 -12.42
N LEU A 313 3.01 -10.65 -11.70
CA LEU A 313 3.48 -12.03 -11.49
C LEU A 313 2.45 -12.84 -10.72
N ALA A 314 1.77 -12.25 -9.73
CA ALA A 314 0.77 -12.95 -8.94
C ALA A 314 -0.42 -13.43 -9.81
N ALA A 315 -0.86 -12.61 -10.77
CA ALA A 315 -1.84 -13.04 -11.77
C ALA A 315 -1.27 -14.12 -12.70
N LEU A 316 -0.01 -13.97 -13.15
CA LEU A 316 0.66 -14.97 -14.02
C LEU A 316 0.90 -16.31 -13.33
N GLN A 317 1.07 -16.33 -12.00
CA GLN A 317 1.22 -17.54 -11.18
C GLN A 317 -0.12 -18.13 -10.73
N GLY A 318 -1.24 -17.47 -11.04
CA GLY A 318 -2.57 -17.88 -10.60
C GLY A 318 -2.79 -17.76 -9.09
N ALA A 319 -1.97 -16.98 -8.39
CA ALA A 319 -2.15 -16.70 -6.95
C ALA A 319 -3.23 -15.63 -6.71
N ASP A 320 -3.42 -14.75 -7.69
CA ASP A 320 -4.58 -13.86 -7.82
C ASP A 320 -5.52 -14.44 -8.89
N GLY A 321 -6.65 -14.99 -8.44
CA GLY A 321 -7.72 -15.56 -9.28
C GLY A 321 -8.47 -14.54 -10.11
N SER A 322 -8.05 -13.26 -10.09
CA SER A 322 -8.48 -12.25 -11.06
C SER A 322 -7.99 -12.52 -12.49
N ALA A 323 -7.08 -13.49 -12.67
CA ALA A 323 -6.70 -14.00 -13.97
C ALA A 323 -7.90 -14.68 -14.66
N VAL A 324 -8.55 -13.98 -15.60
CA VAL A 324 -9.24 -14.67 -16.70
C VAL A 324 -8.15 -15.30 -17.57
N ASP A 325 -8.34 -16.55 -18.00
CA ASP A 325 -7.46 -17.18 -18.99
C ASP A 325 -7.16 -16.17 -20.10
N CYS A 326 -5.87 -15.93 -20.34
CA CYS A 326 -5.45 -15.14 -21.50
C CYS A 326 -6.16 -15.76 -22.71
N PRO A 327 -6.88 -15.01 -23.56
CA PRO A 327 -7.51 -15.60 -24.72
C PRO A 327 -6.41 -16.24 -25.56
N THR A 328 -6.27 -17.56 -25.43
CA THR A 328 -5.27 -18.34 -26.16
C THR A 328 -5.71 -18.54 -27.60
N ASP A 329 -6.97 -18.21 -27.88
CA ASP A 329 -7.62 -18.16 -29.17
C ASP A 329 -8.02 -16.69 -29.42
N ILE A 330 -7.07 -15.92 -29.93
CA ILE A 330 -7.21 -14.47 -30.19
C ILE A 330 -8.14 -14.24 -31.38
N ASN A 331 -8.13 -15.17 -32.35
CA ASN A 331 -8.91 -15.05 -33.57
C ASN A 331 -10.32 -15.68 -33.47
N GLY A 332 -10.61 -16.42 -32.39
CA GLY A 332 -11.89 -17.03 -32.09
C GLY A 332 -12.21 -18.29 -32.92
N ASP A 333 -11.20 -18.99 -33.44
CA ASP A 333 -11.36 -20.17 -34.29
C ASP A 333 -11.46 -21.51 -33.54
N GLY A 334 -11.29 -21.48 -32.21
CA GLY A 334 -11.34 -22.63 -31.32
C GLY A 334 -10.01 -23.39 -31.21
N THR A 335 -8.92 -22.84 -31.75
CA THR A 335 -7.59 -23.43 -31.74
C THR A 335 -6.54 -22.41 -31.31
N THR A 336 -5.62 -22.81 -30.44
CA THR A 336 -4.46 -22.01 -30.07
C THR A 336 -3.27 -22.38 -30.94
N ASP A 337 -2.88 -21.51 -31.86
CA ASP A 337 -1.77 -21.73 -32.76
C ASP A 337 -0.98 -20.46 -33.12
N ILE A 338 -0.14 -20.54 -34.16
CA ILE A 338 0.72 -19.42 -34.58
C ILE A 338 -0.09 -18.26 -35.19
N LEU A 339 -1.33 -18.49 -35.63
CA LEU A 339 -2.20 -17.47 -36.20
C LEU A 339 -2.65 -16.48 -35.12
N ASP A 340 -2.92 -16.95 -33.90
CA ASP A 340 -3.20 -16.09 -32.74
C ASP A 340 -2.05 -15.12 -32.46
N PHE A 341 -0.82 -15.63 -32.51
CA PHE A 341 0.38 -14.81 -32.31
C PHE A 341 0.59 -13.80 -33.46
N LEU A 342 0.23 -14.15 -34.69
CA LEU A 342 0.37 -13.26 -35.84
C LEU A 342 -0.62 -12.09 -35.83
N ASP A 343 -1.78 -12.23 -35.18
CA ASP A 343 -2.73 -11.13 -35.00
C ASP A 343 -2.18 -10.03 -34.07
N LEU A 344 -1.41 -10.41 -33.05
CA LEU A 344 -0.70 -9.47 -32.18
C LEU A 344 0.43 -8.72 -32.92
N ASN A 345 1.00 -9.33 -33.96
CA ASN A 345 2.13 -8.76 -34.69
C ASN A 345 1.78 -7.44 -35.40
N SER A 346 0.51 -7.25 -35.76
CA SER A 346 0.02 -6.01 -36.37
C SER A 346 -0.17 -4.85 -35.39
N ASN A 347 -0.25 -5.15 -34.08
CA ASN A 347 -0.51 -4.19 -33.01
C ASN A 347 0.75 -3.73 -32.28
N PHE A 348 1.90 -4.38 -32.50
CA PHE A 348 3.18 -3.84 -32.02
C PHE A 348 3.46 -2.49 -32.71
N ASN A 349 3.77 -1.47 -31.90
CA ASN A 349 4.16 -0.12 -32.35
C ASN A 349 3.01 0.78 -32.88
N GLN A 350 1.75 0.44 -32.61
CA GLN A 350 0.61 1.34 -32.81
C GLN A 350 0.17 1.93 -31.46
N SER A 351 0.01 3.25 -31.36
CA SER A 351 -0.53 3.86 -30.13
C SER A 351 -2.00 3.53 -29.98
N CYS A 352 -2.46 3.23 -28.76
CA CYS A 352 -3.86 2.96 -28.41
C CYS A 352 -4.76 4.21 -28.49
N ALA A 353 -4.72 4.94 -29.61
CA ALA A 353 -5.58 6.07 -29.89
C ALA A 353 -6.66 5.63 -30.90
N ASN A 354 -7.83 5.26 -30.37
CA ASN A 354 -9.14 5.63 -30.90
C ASN A 354 -10.21 5.41 -29.82
#